data_AF-A0A540LM94-F1
#
_entry.id   AF-A0A540LM94-F1
#
_cell.length_a   1.000
_cell.length_b   1.000
_cell.length_c   1.000
_cell.angle_alpha   90.00
_cell.angle_beta   90.00
_cell.angle_gamma   90.00
#
_symmetry.space_group_name_H-M   'P 1'
#
loop_
_entity.id
_entity.type
_entity.pdbx_description
1 polymer ?
#
loop_
_entity_poly.entity_id
_entity_poly.type
_entity_poly.pdbx_seq_one_letter_code
_entity_poly.pdbx_strand_id
1 'polypeptide(L)'
;MRSTRPLFSFSFWLHHLLVANPAFTFDGVGIESDYEKLLLDYGMRVANWVDLRGFAAERLGVGELRNAGLKRLANAVLGKELQKPKRVTMSRWDNQWLSYDQIQYVAVDAFISYEIARQLNLRGA
;
A
#
# COMPACT_ATOMS: atom_id res chain seq x y z
N MET A 1 -37.15 6.24 -0.99
CA MET A 1 -36.19 5.91 -2.07
C MET A 1 -34.89 5.42 -1.44
N ARG A 2 -34.63 4.12 -1.42
CA ARG A 2 -33.28 3.58 -1.17
C ARG A 2 -32.76 3.09 -2.52
N SER A 3 -31.79 3.79 -3.08
CA SER A 3 -31.06 3.35 -4.26
C SER A 3 -30.26 2.10 -3.87
N THR A 4 -30.77 0.92 -4.24
CA THR A 4 -29.98 -0.31 -4.23
C THR A 4 -28.96 -0.20 -5.35
N ARG A 5 -27.71 0.16 -5.01
CA ARG A 5 -26.59 0.08 -5.95
C ARG A 5 -26.52 -1.36 -6.47
N PRO A 6 -26.44 -1.60 -7.78
CA PRO A 6 -26.42 -2.95 -8.31
C PRO A 6 -25.16 -3.67 -7.82
N LEU A 7 -25.33 -4.92 -7.34
CA LEU A 7 -24.29 -5.84 -6.86
C LEU A 7 -23.27 -6.25 -7.95
N PHE A 8 -23.25 -5.57 -9.10
CA PHE A 8 -22.54 -5.94 -10.32
C PHE A 8 -21.61 -4.83 -10.85
N SER A 9 -21.10 -3.97 -9.97
CA SER A 9 -20.05 -3.00 -10.34
C SER A 9 -18.66 -3.55 -10.02
N PHE A 10 -17.65 -3.26 -10.85
CA PHE A 10 -16.25 -3.61 -10.59
C PHE A 10 -15.78 -3.15 -9.19
N SER A 11 -16.23 -1.98 -8.74
CA SER A 11 -15.96 -1.47 -7.39
C SER A 11 -16.55 -2.35 -6.29
N PHE A 12 -17.72 -2.95 -6.52
CA PHE A 12 -18.35 -3.88 -5.58
C PHE A 12 -17.51 -5.15 -5.40
N TRP A 13 -17.04 -5.72 -6.53
CA TRP A 13 -16.17 -6.90 -6.52
C TRP A 13 -14.82 -6.63 -5.86
N LEU A 14 -14.15 -5.53 -6.22
CA LEU A 14 -12.87 -5.14 -5.62
C LEU A 14 -13.01 -4.96 -4.10
N HIS A 15 -14.04 -4.24 -3.66
CA HIS A 15 -14.27 -4.02 -2.24
C HIS A 15 -14.52 -5.33 -1.50
N HIS A 16 -15.49 -6.14 -1.92
CA HIS A 16 -15.95 -7.28 -1.11
C HIS A 16 -15.09 -8.52 -1.24
N LEU A 17 -14.55 -8.83 -2.43
CA LEU A 17 -13.76 -10.05 -2.61
C LEU A 17 -12.31 -9.91 -2.21
N LEU A 18 -11.76 -8.69 -2.31
CA LEU A 18 -10.33 -8.46 -2.10
C LEU A 18 -10.10 -7.60 -0.86
N VAL A 19 -10.61 -6.36 -0.85
CA VAL A 19 -10.24 -5.36 0.15
C VAL A 19 -10.84 -5.64 1.53
N ALA A 20 -12.11 -6.01 1.59
CA ALA A 20 -12.84 -6.33 2.81
C ALA A 20 -12.83 -7.82 3.16
N ASN A 21 -12.05 -8.63 2.44
CA ASN A 21 -11.96 -10.07 2.68
C ASN A 21 -10.81 -10.36 3.67
N PRO A 22 -11.11 -10.93 4.86
CA PRO A 22 -10.11 -11.21 5.89
C PRO A 22 -9.14 -12.35 5.52
N ALA A 23 -9.35 -13.05 4.41
CA ALA A 23 -8.38 -14.02 3.89
C ALA A 23 -7.12 -13.34 3.31
N PHE A 24 -7.17 -12.04 3.04
CA PHE A 24 -6.05 -11.27 2.50
C PHE A 24 -5.53 -10.27 3.53
N THR A 25 -4.21 -10.10 3.55
CA THR A 25 -3.52 -9.07 4.33
C THR A 25 -2.79 -8.13 3.38
N PHE A 26 -3.01 -6.83 3.56
CA PHE A 26 -2.35 -5.79 2.78
C PHE A 26 -1.17 -5.24 3.56
N ASP A 27 0.04 -5.59 3.12
CA ASP A 27 1.29 -5.09 3.69
C ASP A 27 1.67 -3.77 3.01
N GLY A 28 1.94 -2.72 3.79
CA GLY A 28 2.31 -1.41 3.24
C GLY A 28 3.14 -0.55 4.17
N VAL A 29 3.57 0.61 3.67
CA VAL A 29 4.37 1.59 4.44
C VAL A 29 3.57 2.86 4.60
N GLY A 30 3.18 3.19 5.83
CA GLY A 30 2.25 4.30 6.06
C GLY A 30 0.80 3.96 5.76
N ILE A 31 0.48 2.67 5.66
CA ILE A 31 -0.79 2.16 5.14
C ILE A 31 -2.01 2.58 5.98
N GLU A 32 -1.82 2.90 7.26
CA GLU A 32 -2.88 3.42 8.12
C GLU A 32 -3.52 4.68 7.54
N SER A 33 -2.70 5.63 7.03
CA SER A 33 -3.22 6.85 6.41
C SER A 33 -3.97 6.57 5.09
N ASP A 34 -3.56 5.54 4.36
CA ASP A 34 -4.24 5.14 3.13
C ASP A 34 -5.56 4.44 3.44
N TYR A 35 -5.60 3.61 4.49
CA TYR A 35 -6.82 3.02 5.02
C TYR A 35 -7.82 4.09 5.45
N GLU A 36 -7.40 5.10 6.21
CA GLU A 36 -8.27 6.19 6.65
C GLU A 36 -8.89 6.93 5.45
N LYS A 37 -8.09 7.25 4.43
CA LYS A 37 -8.58 7.90 3.20
C LYS A 37 -9.55 7.01 2.43
N LEU A 38 -9.24 5.72 2.26
CA LEU A 38 -10.13 4.77 1.59
C LEU A 38 -11.49 4.66 2.31
N LEU A 39 -11.47 4.68 3.65
CA LEU A 39 -12.68 4.63 4.45
C LEU A 39 -13.48 5.94 4.34
N LEU A 40 -12.84 7.09 4.51
CA LEU A 40 -13.51 8.38 4.56
C LEU A 40 -14.02 8.84 3.19
N ASP A 41 -13.21 8.69 2.15
CA ASP A 41 -13.51 9.23 0.82
C ASP A 41 -14.38 8.26 0.00
N TYR A 42 -14.21 6.94 0.21
CA TYR A 42 -14.84 5.91 -0.62
C TYR A 42 -15.71 4.92 0.15
N GLY A 43 -15.77 5.00 1.48
CA GLY A 43 -16.49 4.03 2.31
C GLY A 43 -15.90 2.61 2.24
N MET A 44 -14.65 2.47 1.80
CA MET A 44 -13.99 1.19 1.59
C MET A 44 -13.25 0.76 2.86
N ARG A 45 -13.69 -0.35 3.46
CA ARG A 45 -13.03 -0.96 4.62
C ARG A 45 -12.01 -1.99 4.16
N VAL A 46 -10.76 -1.81 4.55
CA VAL A 46 -9.71 -2.82 4.41
C VAL A 46 -9.79 -3.76 5.62
N ALA A 47 -10.00 -5.05 5.39
CA ALA A 47 -10.23 -6.01 6.48
C ALA A 47 -8.97 -6.22 7.33
N ASN A 48 -7.84 -6.52 6.69
CA ASN A 48 -6.55 -6.70 7.35
C ASN A 48 -5.48 -5.88 6.63
N TRP A 49 -4.76 -5.05 7.37
CA TRP A 49 -3.59 -4.35 6.85
C TRP A 49 -2.48 -4.37 7.89
N VAL A 50 -1.24 -4.29 7.40
CA VAL A 50 -0.03 -4.35 8.23
C VAL A 50 0.90 -3.24 7.80
N ASP A 51 1.27 -2.39 8.76
CA ASP A 51 2.30 -1.38 8.53
C ASP A 51 3.70 -1.94 8.79
N LEU A 52 4.48 -2.03 7.72
CA LEU A 52 5.83 -2.59 7.71
C LEU A 52 6.83 -1.78 8.54
N ARG A 53 6.53 -0.51 8.85
CA ARG A 53 7.43 0.38 9.60
C ARG A 53 7.70 -0.14 11.01
N GLY A 54 6.67 -0.67 11.69
CA GLY A 54 6.80 -1.25 13.03
C GLY A 54 7.72 -2.46 13.03
N PHE A 55 7.44 -3.42 12.16
CA PHE A 55 8.22 -4.65 12.01
C PHE A 55 9.67 -4.39 11.60
N ALA A 56 9.89 -3.46 10.66
CA ALA A 56 11.24 -3.07 10.25
C ALA A 56 12.03 -2.46 11.43
N ALA A 57 11.39 -1.58 12.20
CA ALA A 57 12.03 -0.93 13.33
C ALA A 57 12.41 -1.91 14.44
N GLU A 58 11.56 -2.90 14.71
CA GLU A 58 11.82 -3.94 15.72
C GLU A 58 12.91 -4.89 15.27
N ARG A 59 12.80 -5.42 14.06
CA ARG A 59 13.70 -6.46 13.54
C ARG A 59 15.12 -5.94 13.30
N LEU A 60 15.27 -4.65 12.97
CA LEU A 60 16.57 -4.01 12.76
C LEU A 60 17.07 -3.27 14.01
N GLY A 61 16.26 -3.12 15.06
CA GLY A 61 16.62 -2.32 16.25
C GLY A 61 16.77 -0.81 15.98
N VAL A 62 16.08 -0.29 14.96
CA VAL A 62 16.17 1.11 14.52
C VAL A 62 14.82 1.80 14.70
N GLY A 63 14.62 2.49 15.83
CA GLY A 63 13.35 3.08 16.22
C GLY A 63 12.79 4.10 15.21
N GLU A 64 13.68 4.82 14.51
CA GLU A 64 13.31 5.85 13.53
C GLU A 64 12.62 5.29 12.28
N LEU A 65 12.71 3.97 12.04
CA LEU A 65 12.00 3.35 10.91
C LEU A 65 10.47 3.36 11.09
N ARG A 66 9.96 3.55 12.32
CA ARG A 66 8.51 3.70 12.59
C ARG A 66 7.89 4.88 11.84
N ASN A 67 8.68 5.91 11.54
CA ASN A 67 8.26 7.12 10.83
C ASN A 67 8.87 7.23 9.42
N ALA A 68 9.50 6.16 8.93
CA ALA A 68 10.19 6.18 7.65
C ALA A 68 9.27 5.88 6.47
N GLY A 69 9.51 6.53 5.33
CA GLY A 69 8.84 6.22 4.07
C GLY A 69 9.49 5.04 3.33
N LEU A 70 8.81 4.56 2.28
CA LEU A 70 9.21 3.36 1.52
C LEU A 70 10.66 3.40 1.03
N LYS A 71 11.16 4.56 0.57
CA LYS A 71 12.56 4.70 0.13
C LYS A 71 13.56 4.32 1.23
N ARG A 72 13.32 4.78 2.46
CA ARG A 72 14.22 4.51 3.60
C ARG A 72 14.09 3.06 4.08
N LEU A 73 12.88 2.50 4.08
CA LEU A 73 12.69 1.08 4.38
C LEU A 73 13.35 0.17 3.35
N ALA A 74 13.22 0.48 2.04
CA ALA A 74 13.86 -0.29 0.97
C ALA A 74 15.38 -0.31 1.12
N ASN A 75 15.98 0.81 1.52
CA ASN A 75 17.40 0.87 1.80
C ASN A 75 17.78 0.05 3.04
N ALA A 76 17.06 0.24 4.16
CA ALA A 76 17.38 -0.42 5.42
C ALA A 76 17.18 -1.94 5.39
N VAL A 77 16.12 -2.42 4.72
CA VAL A 77 15.75 -3.85 4.70
C VAL A 77 16.34 -4.58 3.50
N LEU A 78 16.36 -3.96 2.32
CA LEU A 78 16.78 -4.63 1.07
C LEU A 78 18.18 -4.19 0.59
N GLY A 79 18.76 -3.15 1.18
CA GLY A 79 19.98 -2.52 0.66
C GLY A 79 19.77 -1.86 -0.72
N LYS A 80 18.53 -1.53 -1.08
CA LYS A 80 18.19 -0.96 -2.40
C LYS A 80 17.86 0.52 -2.30
N GLU A 81 18.43 1.33 -3.18
CA GLU A 81 18.02 2.71 -3.35
C GLU A 81 16.84 2.82 -4.30
N LEU A 82 15.72 3.35 -3.80
CA LEU A 82 14.53 3.60 -4.62
C LEU A 82 14.54 5.05 -5.13
N GLN A 83 14.43 5.21 -6.44
CA GLN A 83 14.25 6.52 -7.08
C GLN A 83 12.77 6.88 -7.14
N LYS A 84 12.44 8.05 -6.60
CA LYS A 84 11.07 8.60 -6.59
C LYS A 84 11.08 9.99 -7.22
N PRO A 85 11.12 10.07 -8.57
CA PRO A 85 11.26 11.34 -9.25
C PRO A 85 10.02 12.22 -8.99
N LYS A 86 10.23 13.44 -8.49
CA LYS A 86 9.14 14.37 -8.12
C LYS A 86 8.16 14.64 -9.27
N ARG A 87 8.67 14.66 -10.51
CA ARG A 87 7.86 14.81 -11.74
C ARG A 87 6.78 13.74 -11.89
N VAL A 88 6.97 12.55 -11.29
CA VAL A 88 6.00 11.44 -11.29
C VAL A 88 5.20 11.44 -9.98
N THR A 89 5.87 11.52 -8.82
CA THR A 89 5.16 11.45 -7.53
C THR A 89 4.15 12.58 -7.33
N MET A 90 4.43 13.76 -7.88
CA MET A 90 3.56 14.95 -7.81
C MET A 90 2.86 15.24 -9.15
N SER A 91 2.78 14.26 -10.04
CA SER A 91 2.02 14.37 -11.29
C SER A 91 0.50 14.30 -11.03
N ARG A 92 -0.31 14.51 -12.08
CA ARG A 92 -1.77 14.37 -12.01
C ARG A 92 -2.17 12.90 -11.96
N TRP A 93 -2.39 12.39 -10.74
CA TRP A 93 -2.85 11.02 -10.47
C TRP A 93 -4.36 10.84 -10.64
N ASP A 94 -5.10 11.93 -10.73
CA ASP A 94 -6.54 12.02 -10.99
C ASP A 94 -6.88 11.94 -12.48
N ASN A 95 -5.88 11.89 -13.37
CA ASN A 95 -6.09 11.68 -14.79
C ASN A 95 -6.72 10.29 -15.05
N GLN A 96 -7.73 10.25 -15.93
CA GLN A 96 -8.40 9.01 -16.34
C GLN A 96 -7.43 7.94 -16.87
N TRP A 97 -6.35 8.37 -17.53
CA TRP A 97 -5.33 7.49 -18.10
C TRP A 97 -3.98 7.81 -17.48
N LEU A 98 -3.36 6.81 -16.88
CA LEU A 98 -2.02 6.93 -16.33
C LEU A 98 -0.98 6.87 -17.44
N SER A 99 0.07 7.68 -17.30
CA SER A 99 1.27 7.57 -18.14
C SER A 99 2.05 6.30 -17.81
N TYR A 100 2.91 5.85 -18.73
CA TYR A 100 3.79 4.71 -18.50
C TYR A 100 4.68 4.91 -17.26
N ASP A 101 5.21 6.12 -17.05
CA ASP A 101 6.03 6.47 -15.88
C ASP A 101 5.24 6.31 -14.57
N GLN A 102 3.97 6.69 -14.55
CA GLN A 102 3.08 6.51 -13.39
C GLN A 102 2.79 5.03 -13.14
N ILE A 103 2.51 4.25 -14.19
CA ILE A 103 2.28 2.80 -14.09
C ILE A 103 3.52 2.09 -13.55
N GLN A 104 4.69 2.39 -14.10
CA GLN A 104 5.95 1.83 -13.64
C GLN A 104 6.21 2.23 -12.18
N TYR A 105 5.96 3.48 -11.80
CA TYR A 105 6.12 3.95 -10.42
C TYR A 105 5.26 3.15 -9.44
N VAL A 106 3.95 3.01 -9.69
CA VAL A 106 3.07 2.28 -8.76
C VAL A 106 3.38 0.80 -8.71
N ALA A 107 3.79 0.19 -9.84
CA ALA A 107 4.20 -1.20 -9.88
C ALA A 107 5.45 -1.46 -9.05
N VAL A 108 6.46 -0.58 -9.16
CA VAL A 108 7.68 -0.67 -8.35
C VAL A 108 7.39 -0.42 -6.87
N ASP A 109 6.58 0.59 -6.52
CA ASP A 109 6.22 0.87 -5.13
C ASP A 109 5.50 -0.33 -4.48
N ALA A 110 4.57 -0.96 -5.19
CA ALA A 110 3.87 -2.16 -4.71
C ALA A 110 4.83 -3.36 -4.57
N PHE A 111 5.68 -3.60 -5.57
CA PHE A 111 6.64 -4.70 -5.54
C PHE A 111 7.64 -4.57 -4.39
N ILE A 112 8.20 -3.38 -4.18
CA ILE A 112 9.16 -3.14 -3.10
C ILE A 112 8.50 -3.31 -1.74
N SER A 113 7.25 -2.87 -1.57
CA SER A 113 6.50 -3.09 -0.32
C SER A 113 6.32 -4.59 -0.03
N TYR A 114 5.94 -5.38 -1.03
CA TYR A 114 5.86 -6.84 -0.92
C TYR A 114 7.21 -7.47 -0.56
N GLU A 115 8.28 -7.06 -1.23
CA GLU A 115 9.62 -7.63 -1.01
C GLU A 115 10.15 -7.30 0.39
N ILE A 116 9.87 -6.10 0.92
CA ILE A 116 10.16 -5.75 2.32
C ILE A 116 9.40 -6.67 3.26
N ALA A 117 8.08 -6.85 3.06
CA ALA A 117 7.25 -7.72 3.90
C ALA A 117 7.79 -9.16 3.92
N ARG A 118 8.21 -9.66 2.74
CA ARG A 118 8.81 -10.98 2.57
C ARG A 118 10.12 -11.12 3.33
N GLN A 119 11.03 -10.15 3.25
CA GLN A 119 12.32 -10.18 3.95
C GLN A 119 12.19 -10.03 5.47
N LEU A 120 11.15 -9.34 5.94
CA LEU A 120 10.85 -9.23 7.36
C LEU A 120 10.21 -10.50 7.95
N ASN A 121 10.01 -11.56 7.14
CA ASN A 121 9.37 -12.81 7.51
C ASN A 121 7.96 -12.64 8.11
N LEU A 122 7.19 -11.66 7.64
CA LEU A 122 5.79 -11.49 8.08
C LEU A 122 4.84 -12.57 7.54
N ARG A 123 5.38 -13.54 6.79
CA ARG A 123 4.63 -14.59 6.09
C ARG A 123 5.22 -16.00 6.27
N GLY A 124 5.84 -16.28 7.42
CA GLY A 124 6.15 -17.65 7.85
C GLY A 124 5.99 -17.76 9.38
N ALA A 125 5.29 -18.73 9.96
CA ALA A 125 4.89 -20.07 9.48
C ALA A 125 3.51 -20.17 8.80
#